data_AF-A0A1S3Y9J5-F1
#
_entry.id   AF-A0A1S3Y9J5-F1
#
_cell.length_a   1.000
_cell.length_b   1.000
_cell.length_c   1.000
_cell.angle_alpha   90.00
_cell.angle_beta   90.00
_cell.angle_gamma   90.00
#
_symmetry.space_group_name_H-M   'P 1'
#
loop_
_entity.id
_entity.type
_entity.pdbx_description
1 polymer ?
#
loop_
_entity_poly.entity_id
_entity_poly.type
_entity_poly.pdbx_seq_one_letter_code
_entity_poly.pdbx_strand_id
1 'polypeptide(L)'
;MVNVWAMGRDPKYWVDAERFMPERFQHNTVDLVGNNFEYLPFGSGRRICPGISFDLGNVYLLLAKLLYHFDWNLPTGINPSDLDIAEAAGLAVIRKSALRLIATPFTPSPE
;
A
#
# COMPACT_ATOMS: atom_id res chain seq x y z
N MET A 1 -5.13 14.30 18.64
CA MET A 1 -4.67 13.15 17.82
C MET A 1 -4.75 13.57 16.36
N VAL A 2 -3.70 13.35 15.56
CA VAL A 2 -3.71 13.66 14.13
C VAL A 2 -4.25 12.44 13.38
N ASN A 3 -5.33 12.60 12.62
CA ASN A 3 -5.96 11.50 11.89
C ASN A 3 -5.37 11.37 10.48
N VAL A 4 -4.17 10.79 10.40
CA VAL A 4 -3.45 10.61 9.13
C VAL A 4 -4.21 9.72 8.15
N TRP A 5 -4.99 8.75 8.65
CA TRP A 5 -5.81 7.87 7.83
C TRP A 5 -6.86 8.63 7.02
N ALA A 6 -7.57 9.56 7.67
CA ALA A 6 -8.56 10.41 7.00
C ALA A 6 -7.90 11.43 6.05
N MET A 7 -6.74 11.98 6.44
CA MET A 7 -6.02 12.96 5.61
C MET A 7 -5.54 12.37 4.27
N GLY A 8 -5.03 11.13 4.28
CA GLY A 8 -4.63 10.42 3.08
C GLY A 8 -5.79 10.01 2.16
N ARG A 9 -7.04 10.24 2.59
CA ARG A 9 -8.28 9.91 1.88
C ARG A 9 -9.21 11.12 1.68
N ASP A 10 -8.74 12.32 1.98
CA ASP A 10 -9.57 13.52 1.86
C ASP A 10 -9.75 13.90 0.36
N PRO A 11 -10.98 13.86 -0.18
CA PRO A 11 -11.24 14.18 -1.59
C PRO A 11 -10.93 15.64 -1.95
N LYS A 12 -10.75 16.53 -0.95
CA LYS A 12 -10.28 17.89 -1.17
C LYS A 12 -8.85 17.94 -1.71
N TYR A 13 -8.02 16.98 -1.35
CA TYR A 13 -6.60 16.91 -1.73
C TYR A 13 -6.33 15.80 -2.75
N TRP A 14 -7.16 14.76 -2.78
CA TRP A 14 -6.94 13.58 -3.60
C TRP A 14 -8.13 13.30 -4.54
N VAL A 15 -7.93 13.47 -5.84
CA VAL A 15 -8.93 13.08 -6.87
C VAL A 15 -9.20 11.58 -6.77
N ASP A 16 -10.45 11.12 -6.67
CA ASP A 16 -10.76 9.69 -6.44
C ASP A 16 -10.00 9.12 -5.22
N ALA A 17 -10.07 9.79 -4.07
CA ALA A 17 -9.26 9.49 -2.88
C ALA A 17 -9.35 8.02 -2.38
N GLU A 18 -10.49 7.37 -2.58
CA GLU A 18 -10.71 5.98 -2.18
C GLU A 18 -10.21 4.95 -3.21
N ARG A 19 -9.81 5.41 -4.40
CA ARG A 19 -9.33 4.54 -5.48
C ARG A 19 -7.82 4.31 -5.34
N PHE A 20 -7.42 3.03 -5.40
CA PHE A 20 -6.03 2.67 -5.57
C PHE A 20 -5.54 3.09 -6.97
N MET A 21 -4.68 4.10 -7.02
CA MET A 21 -4.13 4.68 -8.24
C MET A 21 -2.65 5.03 -8.01
N PRO A 22 -1.72 4.06 -8.20
CA PRO A 22 -0.28 4.28 -8.03
C PRO A 22 0.28 5.43 -8.87
N GLU A 23 -0.29 5.64 -10.05
CA GLU A 23 0.10 6.66 -11.02
C GLU A 23 -0.06 8.08 -10.47
N ARG A 24 -0.87 8.27 -9.41
CA ARG A 24 -1.02 9.54 -8.69
C ARG A 24 0.31 10.11 -8.19
N PHE A 25 1.27 9.25 -7.90
CA PHE A 25 2.58 9.63 -7.40
C PHE A 25 3.62 9.71 -8.52
N GLN A 26 3.26 9.33 -9.75
CA GLN A 26 4.11 9.54 -10.91
C GLN A 26 4.10 11.04 -11.27
N HIS A 27 5.28 11.63 -11.44
CA HIS A 27 5.45 13.04 -11.79
C HIS A 27 4.85 14.05 -10.78
N ASN A 28 4.52 13.60 -9.57
CA ASN A 28 4.11 14.48 -8.47
C ASN A 28 5.32 14.85 -7.58
N THR A 29 5.24 16.00 -6.92
CA THR A 29 6.23 16.53 -5.98
C THR A 29 5.99 16.10 -4.54
N VAL A 30 4.86 15.43 -4.25
CA VAL A 30 4.54 14.91 -2.92
C VAL A 30 5.63 13.95 -2.44
N ASP A 31 6.23 14.26 -1.28
CA ASP A 31 7.25 13.42 -0.67
C ASP A 31 6.75 12.58 0.52
N LEU A 32 7.57 11.62 0.92
CA LEU A 32 7.34 10.74 2.07
C LEU A 32 8.03 11.25 3.35
N VAL A 33 8.76 12.37 3.26
CA VAL A 33 9.64 12.88 4.34
C VAL A 33 8.99 14.00 5.16
N GLY A 34 7.70 14.23 4.93
CA GLY A 34 6.84 15.03 5.81
C GLY A 34 6.81 16.52 5.47
N ASN A 35 7.11 16.92 4.23
CA ASN A 35 6.92 18.30 3.77
C ASN A 35 5.51 18.55 3.20
N ASN A 36 4.79 17.48 2.84
CA ASN A 36 3.43 17.51 2.31
C ASN A 36 2.42 17.06 3.37
N PHE A 37 1.68 17.99 3.97
CA PHE A 37 0.78 17.66 5.09
C PHE A 37 -0.45 16.87 4.67
N GLU A 38 -0.83 16.91 3.39
CA GLU A 38 -1.83 16.03 2.79
C GLU A 38 -1.39 14.56 2.77
N TYR A 39 -0.08 14.27 2.94
CA TYR A 39 0.50 12.93 2.87
C TYR A 39 1.59 12.70 3.93
N LEU A 40 1.22 12.09 5.06
CA LEU A 40 2.13 11.90 6.20
C LEU A 40 2.30 10.42 6.63
N PRO A 41 2.65 9.49 5.72
CA PRO A 41 2.73 8.06 6.05
C PRO A 41 3.76 7.74 7.15
N PHE A 42 4.78 8.58 7.29
CA PHE A 42 5.82 8.46 8.32
C PHE A 42 5.79 9.59 9.37
N GLY A 43 4.80 10.47 9.32
CA GLY A 43 4.74 11.69 10.12
C GLY A 43 5.61 12.83 9.56
N SER A 44 5.97 13.79 10.41
CA SER A 44 6.77 14.96 10.04
C SER A 44 7.55 15.53 11.24
N GLY A 45 8.55 16.36 10.95
CA GLY A 45 9.33 17.11 11.93
C GLY A 45 10.24 16.24 12.81
N ARG A 46 10.57 16.75 14.01
CA ARG A 46 11.55 16.13 14.93
C ARG A 46 11.18 14.73 15.44
N ARG A 47 9.93 14.31 15.27
CA ARG A 47 9.41 13.00 15.68
C ARG A 47 8.91 12.17 14.49
N ILE A 48 9.38 12.49 13.28
CA ILE A 48 9.16 11.65 12.11
C ILE A 48 9.69 10.23 12.37
N CYS A 49 9.05 9.23 11.77
CA CYS A 49 9.44 7.83 11.92
C CYS A 49 10.93 7.67 11.59
N PRO A 50 11.77 7.17 12.53
CA PRO A 50 13.18 6.96 12.24
C PRO A 50 13.43 5.77 11.30
N GLY A 51 12.39 4.97 11.00
CA GLY A 51 12.46 3.74 10.23
C GLY A 51 12.22 3.89 8.72
N ILE A 52 12.07 5.10 8.18
CA ILE A 52 11.69 5.33 6.76
C ILE A 52 12.56 4.52 5.79
N SER A 53 13.88 4.68 5.87
CA SER A 53 14.81 4.01 4.94
C SER A 53 14.80 2.48 5.10
N PHE A 54 14.62 2.00 6.32
CA PHE A 54 14.54 0.56 6.60
C PHE A 54 13.24 -0.03 6.03
N ASP A 55 12.11 0.65 6.23
CA ASP A 55 10.81 0.23 5.72
C ASP A 55 10.80 0.18 4.19
N LEU A 56 11.25 1.25 3.53
CA LEU A 56 11.34 1.31 2.06
C LEU A 56 12.19 0.17 1.49
N GLY A 57 13.35 -0.12 2.09
CA GLY A 57 14.19 -1.24 1.68
C GLY A 57 13.49 -2.60 1.79
N ASN A 58 12.77 -2.83 2.90
CA ASN A 58 12.02 -4.07 3.10
C ASN A 58 10.83 -4.21 2.16
N VAL A 59 10.02 -3.14 2.01
CA VAL A 59 8.84 -3.14 1.15
C VAL A 59 9.24 -3.37 -0.31
N TYR A 60 10.24 -2.65 -0.81
CA TYR A 60 10.68 -2.79 -2.20
C TYR A 60 11.28 -4.17 -2.48
N LEU A 61 12.18 -4.65 -1.63
CA LEU A 61 12.80 -5.96 -1.84
C LEU A 61 11.78 -7.09 -1.75
N LEU A 62 10.88 -7.05 -0.76
CA LEU A 62 9.85 -8.07 -0.60
C LEU A 62 8.89 -8.07 -1.79
N LEU A 63 8.39 -6.89 -2.18
CA LEU A 63 7.49 -6.77 -3.32
C LEU A 63 8.15 -7.26 -4.62
N ALA A 64 9.39 -6.85 -4.88
CA ALA A 64 10.14 -7.30 -6.04
C ALA A 64 10.28 -8.83 -6.07
N LYS A 65 10.60 -9.47 -4.93
CA LYS A 65 10.69 -10.94 -4.84
C LYS A 65 9.35 -11.62 -5.07
N LEU A 66 8.26 -11.09 -4.50
CA LEU A 66 6.93 -11.66 -4.69
C LEU A 66 6.47 -11.59 -6.14
N LEU A 67 6.78 -10.49 -6.84
CA LEU A 67 6.44 -10.29 -8.25
C LEU A 67 7.36 -11.08 -9.20
N TYR A 68 8.64 -11.21 -8.86
CA TYR A 68 9.61 -11.90 -9.72
C TYR A 68 9.47 -13.43 -9.68
N HIS A 69 9.12 -13.98 -8.52
CA HIS A 69 9.11 -15.44 -8.33
C HIS A 69 7.75 -16.10 -8.48
N PHE A 70 6.64 -15.36 -8.45
CA PHE A 70 5.31 -15.96 -8.40
C PHE A 70 4.30 -15.21 -9.26
N ASP A 71 3.49 -16.00 -9.98
CA ASP A 71 2.19 -15.56 -10.46
C ASP A 71 1.15 -15.71 -9.35
N TRP A 72 0.32 -14.69 -9.17
CA TRP A 72 -0.66 -14.62 -8.09
C TRP A 72 -2.08 -14.74 -8.65
N ASN A 73 -2.84 -15.70 -8.12
CA ASN A 73 -4.21 -15.96 -8.52
C ASN A 73 -5.15 -15.98 -7.31
N LEU A 74 -6.40 -15.58 -7.52
CA LEU A 74 -7.47 -15.81 -6.55
C LEU A 74 -7.86 -17.30 -6.55
N PRO A 75 -8.32 -17.83 -5.40
CA PRO A 75 -8.93 -19.15 -5.37
C PRO A 75 -10.10 -19.26 -6.36
N THR A 76 -10.28 -20.46 -6.92
CA THR A 76 -11.34 -20.71 -7.92
C THR A 76 -12.71 -20.28 -7.39
N GLY A 77 -13.43 -19.51 -8.21
CA GLY A 77 -14.78 -19.03 -7.89
C GLY A 77 -14.82 -17.75 -7.04
N ILE A 78 -13.68 -17.14 -6.73
CA ILE A 78 -13.62 -15.83 -6.05
C ILE A 78 -13.29 -14.73 -7.07
N ASN A 79 -14.15 -13.72 -7.18
CA ASN A 79 -13.87 -12.53 -7.97
C ASN A 79 -13.18 -11.46 -7.11
N PRO A 80 -12.42 -10.53 -7.71
CA PRO A 80 -11.81 -9.42 -6.98
C PRO A 80 -12.82 -8.57 -6.18
N SER A 81 -14.05 -8.42 -6.69
CA SER A 81 -15.14 -7.71 -6.01
C SER A 81 -15.62 -8.39 -4.73
N ASP A 82 -15.34 -9.69 -4.58
CA ASP A 82 -15.80 -10.49 -3.44
C ASP A 82 -14.82 -10.42 -2.26
N LEU A 83 -13.68 -9.75 -2.45
CA LEU A 83 -12.66 -9.58 -1.43
C LEU A 83 -13.12 -8.60 -0.35
N ASP A 84 -13.19 -9.08 0.90
CA ASP A 84 -13.38 -8.21 2.05
C ASP A 84 -12.11 -7.37 2.29
N ILE A 85 -12.24 -6.08 2.01
CA ILE A 85 -11.21 -5.05 2.22
C ILE A 85 -11.46 -4.23 3.50
N ALA A 86 -12.41 -4.63 4.34
CA ALA A 86 -12.66 -3.94 5.60
C ALA A 86 -11.45 -4.00 6.53
N GLU A 87 -11.29 -2.94 7.31
CA GLU A 87 -10.21 -2.80 8.29
C GLU A 87 -10.68 -3.29 9.67
N ALA A 88 -9.76 -3.88 10.44
CA ALA A 88 -9.99 -4.22 11.84
C ALA A 88 -9.86 -2.97 12.72
N ALA A 89 -10.61 -2.93 13.82
CA ALA A 89 -10.42 -1.88 14.82
C ALA A 89 -9.09 -2.10 15.55
N GLY A 90 -8.27 -1.06 15.66
CA GLY A 90 -6.98 -1.15 16.34
C GLY A 90 -6.11 0.10 16.20
N LEU A 91 -4.89 0.00 16.72
CA LEU A 91 -3.88 1.08 16.64
C LEU A 91 -3.30 1.25 15.23
N ALA A 92 -3.28 0.18 14.45
CA ALA A 92 -2.81 0.15 13.07
C ALA A 92 -3.94 -0.26 12.14
N VAL A 93 -3.82 0.14 10.87
CA VAL A 93 -4.71 -0.32 9.81
C VAL A 93 -4.31 -1.74 9.44
N ILE A 94 -5.16 -2.70 9.78
CA ILE A 94 -4.96 -4.11 9.49
C ILE A 94 -6.23 -4.62 8.81
N ARG A 95 -6.12 -5.53 7.85
CA ARG A 95 -7.29 -6.18 7.26
C ARG A 95 -8.09 -6.92 8.33
N LYS A 96 -9.41 -6.80 8.28
CA LYS A 96 -10.34 -7.54 9.15
C LYS A 96 -10.30 -9.04 8.90
N SER A 97 -10.14 -9.44 7.64
CA SER A 97 -10.09 -10.82 7.20
C SER A 97 -8.79 -11.12 6.45
N ALA A 98 -8.33 -12.37 6.58
CA ALA A 98 -7.10 -12.82 5.93
C ALA A 98 -7.28 -12.85 4.40
N LEU A 99 -6.33 -12.26 3.67
CA LEU A 99 -6.25 -12.40 2.22
C LEU A 99 -5.75 -13.80 1.88
N ARG A 100 -6.51 -14.53 1.05
CA ARG A 100 -6.13 -15.85 0.54
C ARG A 100 -5.80 -15.75 -0.94
N LEU A 101 -4.60 -16.17 -1.32
CA LEU A 101 -4.12 -16.19 -2.69
C LEU A 101 -3.43 -17.52 -2.97
N ILE A 102 -3.36 -17.87 -4.25
CA ILE A 102 -2.56 -18.98 -4.76
C ILE A 102 -1.32 -18.38 -5.42
N ALA A 103 -0.14 -18.77 -4.93
CA ALA A 103 1.14 -18.43 -5.52
C ALA A 103 1.65 -19.61 -6.37
N THR A 104 1.82 -19.39 -7.67
CA THR A 104 2.43 -20.38 -8.57
C THR A 104 3.79 -19.87 -9.01
N PRO A 105 4.87 -20.68 -8.95
CA PRO A 105 6.19 -20.23 -9.38
C PRO A 105 6.16 -19.67 -10.81
N PHE A 106 6.65 -18.45 -10.98
CA PHE A 106 6.76 -17.84 -12.30
C PHE A 106 7.84 -18.57 -13.10
N THR A 107 7.46 -19.12 -14.25
CA THR A 107 8.39 -19.71 -15.22
C THR A 107 8.48 -18.77 -16.42
N PRO A 108 9.63 -18.13 -16.67
CA PRO A 108 9.79 -17.34 -17.89
C PRO A 108 9.59 -18.24 -19.11
N SER A 109 8.87 -17.75 -20.11
CA SER A 109 8.75 -18.46 -21.38
C SER A 109 10.16 -18.68 -21.95
N PRO A 110 10.49 -19.87 -22.49
CA PRO A 110 11.63 -19.98 -23.36
C PRO A 110 11.38 -19.06 -24.56
N GLU A 111 12.26 -18.08 -24.77
CA GLU A 111 12.29 -17.21 -25.96
C GLU A 111 12.64 -18.00 -27.22
#